data_AF-A0A1C3HKL4-F1
#
_entry.id   AF-A0A1C3HKL4-F1
#
_cell.length_a   1.000
_cell.length_b   1.000
_cell.length_c   1.000
_cell.angle_alpha   90.00
_cell.angle_beta   90.00
_cell.angle_gamma   90.00
#
_symmetry.space_group_name_H-M   'P 1'
#
loop_
_entity.id
_entity.type
_entity.pdbx_description
1 polymer ?
#
loop_
_entity_poly.entity_id
_entity_poly.type
_entity_poly.pdbx_seq_one_letter_code
_entity_poly.pdbx_strand_id
1 'polypeptide(L)'
;MIKKIGVLTSGGDSPGMNAAIRGVVRSALSEGLEVFGIYDGYLGLYEDRMEQLDRYSVSDMINRGGTFLGSARFPEFRDENVRAKAIENLKNRGIDALVVIGGDGSYMGAKRLTEEGFPCIGLPGTIDNDVAGTDYTIGYFTALETVVEAIDRLRDTSSSHQRISIVEVMGRYCGDLTLAAAIAGGCEFIVLPEIEFNREDLVCEIKAGIAKGKKHAIVAITEHICDIDELARHIEQETKRETRATVLGHIQRGGSPVAYDRILASRMGAYAIELLLQGYGGRCVGIQNEKMVHHDIIDAIENMKRPFKGDWLETAKKTVLIRRSPPHDDSLRFTGAFLCLSATYSRIIYPKIFYSLIAGKVSGRL
;
A
#
# COMPACT_ATOMS: atom_id res chain seq x y z
N MET A 1 18.14 -20.10 25.77
CA MET A 1 17.92 -18.68 26.12
C MET A 1 18.59 -17.87 25.03
N ILE A 2 17.84 -17.02 24.34
CA ILE A 2 18.35 -16.24 23.21
C ILE A 2 19.36 -15.21 23.74
N LYS A 3 20.56 -15.18 23.17
CA LYS A 3 21.62 -14.19 23.45
C LYS A 3 22.05 -13.46 22.18
N LYS A 4 22.03 -14.14 21.03
CA LYS A 4 22.39 -13.53 19.74
C LYS A 4 21.30 -13.76 18.72
N ILE A 5 21.00 -12.73 17.93
CA ILE A 5 20.02 -12.79 16.86
C ILE A 5 20.65 -12.35 15.54
N GLY A 6 20.16 -12.89 14.44
CA GLY A 6 20.45 -12.39 13.09
C GLY A 6 19.29 -11.59 12.53
N VAL A 7 19.58 -10.62 11.66
CA VAL A 7 18.58 -9.90 10.87
C VAL A 7 18.97 -9.91 9.41
N LEU A 8 18.00 -10.19 8.54
CA LEU A 8 18.20 -10.23 7.09
C LEU A 8 17.01 -9.65 6.34
N THR A 9 17.28 -9.07 5.17
CA THR A 9 16.27 -8.64 4.20
C THR A 9 16.31 -9.56 2.98
N SER A 10 15.14 -10.03 2.55
CA SER A 10 15.02 -11.00 1.48
C SER A 10 13.85 -10.64 0.55
N GLY A 11 14.01 -10.93 -0.74
CA GLY A 11 13.02 -10.58 -1.76
C GLY A 11 13.25 -9.21 -2.38
N GLY A 12 12.18 -8.61 -2.89
CA GLY A 12 12.24 -7.25 -3.45
C GLY A 12 12.42 -6.22 -2.34
N ASP A 13 13.27 -5.21 -2.58
CA ASP A 13 13.44 -4.13 -1.63
C ASP A 13 12.17 -3.26 -1.52
N SER A 14 11.98 -2.67 -0.35
CA SER A 14 10.92 -1.69 -0.11
C SER A 14 11.42 -0.55 0.79
N PRO A 15 10.96 0.70 0.59
CA PRO A 15 11.35 1.81 1.45
C PRO A 15 10.90 1.56 2.90
N GLY A 16 11.86 1.57 3.83
CA GLY A 16 11.58 1.33 5.25
C GLY A 16 12.21 0.05 5.79
N MET A 17 12.76 -0.83 4.95
CA MET A 17 13.56 -1.98 5.40
C MET A 17 14.72 -1.56 6.31
N ASN A 18 15.44 -0.48 5.98
CA ASN A 18 16.46 0.10 6.85
C ASN A 18 15.93 0.55 8.22
N ALA A 19 14.71 1.10 8.26
CA ALA A 19 14.06 1.49 9.51
C ALA A 19 13.66 0.26 10.34
N ALA A 20 13.24 -0.83 9.70
CA ALA A 20 12.97 -2.11 10.36
C ALA A 20 14.24 -2.73 10.93
N ILE A 21 15.33 -2.83 10.15
CA ILE A 21 16.64 -3.31 10.63
C ILE A 21 17.09 -2.48 11.82
N ARG A 22 17.00 -1.16 11.74
CA ARG A 22 17.32 -0.26 12.86
C ARG A 22 16.44 -0.53 14.08
N GLY A 23 15.14 -0.75 13.90
CA GLY A 23 14.20 -1.09 14.97
C GLY A 23 14.59 -2.38 15.69
N VAL A 24 14.91 -3.43 14.92
CA VAL A 24 15.40 -4.73 15.42
C VAL A 24 16.71 -4.55 16.19
N VAL A 25 17.72 -3.94 15.56
CA VAL A 25 19.06 -3.78 16.15
C VAL A 25 19.01 -2.98 17.45
N ARG A 26 18.34 -1.81 17.45
CA ARG A 26 18.29 -0.94 18.63
C ARG A 26 17.53 -1.59 19.79
N SER A 27 16.45 -2.34 19.50
CA SER A 27 15.64 -3.00 20.53
C SER A 27 16.35 -4.23 21.11
N ALA A 28 17.02 -5.02 20.26
CA ALA A 28 17.81 -6.15 20.73
C ALA A 28 18.98 -5.70 21.62
N LEU A 29 19.69 -4.64 21.23
CA LEU A 29 20.77 -4.07 22.04
C LEU A 29 20.28 -3.50 23.39
N SER A 30 19.06 -2.95 23.47
CA SER A 30 18.51 -2.49 24.76
C SER A 30 18.17 -3.64 25.71
N GLU A 31 17.86 -4.81 25.16
CA GLU A 31 17.60 -6.05 25.91
C GLU A 31 18.88 -6.85 26.19
N GLY A 32 20.06 -6.29 25.85
CA GLY A 32 21.36 -6.91 26.09
C GLY A 32 21.71 -8.07 25.14
N LEU A 33 21.02 -8.18 23.99
CA LEU A 33 21.31 -9.17 22.96
C LEU A 33 22.40 -8.66 22.01
N GLU A 34 23.18 -9.58 21.43
CA GLU A 34 24.05 -9.29 20.28
C GLU A 34 23.27 -9.45 18.97
N VAL A 35 23.59 -8.64 17.97
CA VAL A 35 22.90 -8.66 16.67
C VAL A 35 23.89 -8.83 15.53
N PHE A 36 23.56 -9.73 14.60
CA PHE A 36 24.28 -9.92 13.35
C PHE A 36 23.41 -9.48 12.17
N GLY A 37 23.96 -8.63 11.31
CA GLY A 37 23.41 -8.34 10.00
C GLY A 37 23.89 -9.39 9.02
N ILE A 38 22.97 -10.00 8.28
CA ILE A 38 23.27 -11.01 7.26
C ILE A 38 23.08 -10.36 5.90
N TYR A 39 24.15 -10.36 5.09
CA TYR A 39 24.13 -9.72 3.79
C TYR A 39 23.33 -10.53 2.76
N ASP A 40 22.71 -9.86 1.79
CA ASP A 40 22.02 -10.46 0.64
C ASP A 40 21.00 -11.57 1.00
N GLY A 41 20.33 -11.42 2.14
CA GLY A 41 19.27 -12.31 2.59
C GLY A 41 19.76 -13.75 2.83
N TYR A 42 19.03 -14.72 2.27
CA TYR A 42 19.35 -16.14 2.46
C TYR A 42 20.64 -16.58 1.78
N LEU A 43 21.09 -15.85 0.75
CA LEU A 43 22.36 -16.15 0.09
C LEU A 43 23.52 -15.91 1.05
N GLY A 44 23.60 -14.75 1.70
CA GLY A 44 24.67 -14.50 2.67
C GLY A 44 24.53 -15.36 3.93
N LEU A 45 23.32 -15.80 4.29
CA LEU A 45 23.16 -16.82 5.33
C LEU A 45 23.84 -18.14 4.95
N TYR A 46 23.67 -18.59 3.71
CA TYR A 46 24.30 -19.80 3.16
C TYR A 46 25.82 -19.65 2.96
N GLU A 47 26.29 -18.46 2.59
CA GLU A 47 27.70 -18.14 2.35
C GLU A 47 28.47 -17.66 3.60
N ASP A 48 27.82 -17.60 4.77
CA ASP A 48 28.36 -17.09 6.03
C ASP A 48 28.88 -15.63 5.96
N ARG A 49 28.17 -14.79 5.19
CA ARG A 49 28.45 -13.35 5.06
C ARG A 49 27.65 -12.56 6.09
N MET A 50 28.18 -12.51 7.30
CA MET A 50 27.54 -11.87 8.45
C MET A 50 28.48 -10.90 9.15
N GLU A 51 27.93 -9.81 9.67
CA GLU A 51 28.67 -8.81 10.43
C GLU A 51 27.92 -8.43 11.71
N GLN A 52 28.65 -8.20 12.80
CA GLN A 52 28.05 -7.75 14.04
C GLN A 52 27.58 -6.30 13.89
N LEU A 53 26.32 -6.03 14.22
CA LEU A 53 25.74 -4.71 14.19
C LEU A 53 25.70 -4.12 15.61
N ASP A 54 26.18 -2.89 15.74
CA ASP A 54 26.12 -2.13 16.97
C ASP A 54 25.11 -0.98 16.85
N ARG A 55 25.08 -0.13 17.88
CA ARG A 55 24.20 1.03 17.89
C ARG A 55 24.56 1.99 16.74
N TYR A 56 25.84 2.16 16.42
CA TYR A 56 26.33 3.13 15.46
C TYR A 56 26.09 2.68 14.02
N SER A 57 26.24 1.39 13.70
CA SER A 57 26.09 0.83 12.35
C SER A 57 24.71 1.07 11.72
N VAL A 58 23.67 1.27 12.55
CA VAL A 58 22.30 1.61 12.11
C VAL A 58 21.94 3.08 12.28
N SER A 59 22.93 3.95 12.53
CA SER A 59 22.72 5.41 12.58
C SER A 59 22.48 5.96 11.17
N ASP A 60 21.68 7.03 11.06
CA ASP A 60 21.32 7.65 9.77
C ASP A 60 20.69 6.71 8.72
N MET A 61 20.15 5.57 9.16
CA MET A 61 19.48 4.60 8.28
C MET A 61 17.97 4.83 8.16
N ILE A 62 17.36 5.54 9.12
CA ILE A 62 15.89 5.65 9.23
C ILE A 62 15.23 6.38 8.03
N ASN A 63 15.98 7.26 7.36
CA ASN A 63 15.54 8.06 6.23
C ASN A 63 16.15 7.59 4.89
N ARG A 64 16.75 6.40 4.85
CA ARG A 64 17.36 5.84 3.64
C ARG A 64 16.47 4.73 3.07
N GLY A 65 16.21 4.78 1.77
CA GLY A 65 15.53 3.72 1.03
C GLY A 65 16.35 2.45 0.89
N GLY A 66 15.70 1.40 0.38
CA GLY A 66 16.32 0.08 0.18
C GLY A 66 16.74 -0.61 1.48
N THR A 67 17.77 -1.44 1.38
CA THR A 67 18.38 -2.17 2.50
C THR A 67 19.90 -2.10 2.43
N PHE A 68 20.55 -1.64 3.50
CA PHE A 68 22.02 -1.57 3.55
C PHE A 68 22.68 -2.96 3.68
N LEU A 69 21.92 -3.97 4.11
CA LEU A 69 22.36 -5.37 4.12
C LEU A 69 22.27 -6.02 2.73
N GLY A 70 21.65 -5.36 1.75
CA GLY A 70 21.36 -5.98 0.47
C GLY A 70 20.24 -7.02 0.55
N SER A 71 19.84 -7.52 -0.61
CA SER A 71 18.84 -8.58 -0.74
C SER A 71 19.13 -9.34 -2.03
N ALA A 72 19.03 -10.66 -1.99
CA ALA A 72 19.14 -11.52 -3.17
C ALA A 72 18.01 -12.53 -3.23
N ARG A 73 17.59 -12.87 -4.45
CA ARG A 73 16.76 -14.06 -4.69
C ARG A 73 17.66 -15.28 -4.61
N PHE A 74 17.29 -16.26 -3.78
CA PHE A 74 18.02 -17.51 -3.65
C PHE A 74 17.04 -18.70 -3.62
N PRO A 75 16.48 -19.12 -4.78
CA PRO A 75 15.50 -20.20 -4.87
C PRO A 75 16.01 -21.55 -4.32
N GLU A 76 17.31 -21.79 -4.39
CA GLU A 76 17.99 -22.99 -3.90
C GLU A 76 17.81 -23.19 -2.40
N PHE A 77 17.47 -22.14 -1.64
CA PHE A 77 17.14 -22.25 -0.21
C PHE A 77 15.93 -23.16 0.09
N ARG A 78 15.17 -23.55 -0.94
CA ARG A 78 14.11 -24.57 -0.83
C ARG A 78 14.68 -25.99 -0.63
N ASP A 79 15.92 -26.25 -0.99
CA ASP A 79 16.60 -27.52 -0.76
C ASP A 79 17.02 -27.67 0.70
N GLU A 80 16.76 -28.83 1.29
CA GLU A 80 17.10 -29.13 2.69
C GLU A 80 18.62 -29.13 2.93
N ASN A 81 19.42 -29.56 1.96
CA ASN A 81 20.89 -29.58 2.09
C ASN A 81 21.45 -28.17 2.14
N VAL A 82 20.86 -27.25 1.37
CA VAL A 82 21.23 -25.83 1.36
C VAL A 82 20.88 -25.19 2.71
N ARG A 83 19.69 -25.48 3.25
CA ARG A 83 19.29 -24.99 4.58
C ARG A 83 20.13 -25.57 5.71
N ALA A 84 20.50 -26.85 5.62
CA ALA A 84 21.37 -27.49 6.60
C ALA A 84 22.72 -26.76 6.74
N LYS A 85 23.32 -26.34 5.61
CA LYS A 85 24.54 -25.52 5.62
C LYS A 85 24.31 -24.13 6.20
N ALA A 86 23.20 -23.46 5.85
CA ALA A 86 22.82 -22.19 6.46
C ALA A 86 22.65 -22.29 7.99
N ILE A 87 22.05 -23.37 8.48
CA ILE A 87 21.92 -23.67 9.90
C ILE A 87 23.27 -23.92 10.57
N GLU A 88 24.17 -24.62 9.90
CA GLU A 88 25.53 -24.83 10.39
C GLU A 88 26.26 -23.49 10.61
N ASN A 89 26.13 -22.56 9.67
CA ASN A 89 26.69 -21.21 9.81
C ASN A 89 26.10 -20.47 11.02
N LEU A 90 24.78 -20.54 11.25
CA LEU A 90 24.15 -19.96 12.44
C LEU A 90 24.72 -20.55 13.73
N LYS A 91 24.89 -21.87 13.80
CA LYS A 91 25.48 -22.56 14.95
C LYS A 91 26.93 -22.13 15.18
N ASN A 92 27.72 -22.05 14.13
CA ASN A 92 29.13 -21.64 14.19
C ASN A 92 29.29 -20.20 14.68
N ARG A 93 28.34 -19.31 14.34
CA ARG A 93 28.29 -17.93 14.81
C ARG A 93 27.61 -17.78 16.18
N GLY A 94 27.00 -18.84 16.71
CA GLY A 94 26.24 -18.82 17.96
C GLY A 94 24.98 -17.95 17.88
N ILE A 95 24.34 -17.88 16.71
CA ILE A 95 23.08 -17.15 16.50
C ILE A 95 21.92 -18.05 16.90
N ASP A 96 21.07 -17.57 17.81
CA ASP A 96 19.98 -18.35 18.41
C ASP A 96 18.63 -18.15 17.69
N ALA A 97 18.44 -17.01 17.03
CA ALA A 97 17.17 -16.63 16.41
C ALA A 97 17.36 -15.67 15.23
N LEU A 98 16.33 -15.52 14.41
CA LEU A 98 16.36 -14.66 13.22
C LEU A 98 15.15 -13.74 13.14
N VAL A 99 15.37 -12.53 12.65
CA VAL A 99 14.32 -11.63 12.15
C VAL A 99 14.49 -11.51 10.64
N VAL A 100 13.45 -11.88 9.90
CA VAL A 100 13.43 -11.90 8.43
C VAL A 100 12.48 -10.82 7.94
N ILE A 101 12.99 -9.90 7.12
CA ILE A 101 12.19 -8.79 6.55
C ILE A 101 12.01 -9.06 5.06
N GLY A 102 10.76 -9.21 4.61
CA GLY A 102 10.46 -9.51 3.20
C GLY A 102 8.99 -9.84 2.97
N GLY A 103 8.69 -10.44 1.82
CA GLY A 103 7.34 -10.91 1.48
C GLY A 103 7.12 -12.40 1.77
N ASP A 104 6.06 -12.97 1.21
CA ASP A 104 5.62 -14.36 1.44
C ASP A 104 6.70 -15.42 1.18
N GLY A 105 7.46 -15.25 0.09
CA GLY A 105 8.56 -16.16 -0.24
C GLY A 105 9.65 -16.18 0.84
N SER A 106 9.88 -15.04 1.50
CA SER A 106 10.82 -14.93 2.60
C SER A 106 10.25 -15.54 3.88
N TYR A 107 8.95 -15.35 4.14
CA TYR A 107 8.28 -16.00 5.27
C TYR A 107 8.34 -17.52 5.20
N MET A 108 8.20 -18.10 4.00
CA MET A 108 8.36 -19.54 3.82
C MET A 108 9.77 -20.04 4.21
N GLY A 109 10.82 -19.29 3.88
CA GLY A 109 12.18 -19.62 4.32
C GLY A 109 12.34 -19.57 5.84
N ALA A 110 11.79 -18.52 6.46
CA ALA A 110 11.78 -18.34 7.92
C ALA A 110 11.03 -19.47 8.65
N LYS A 111 9.91 -19.91 8.07
CA LYS A 111 9.11 -21.02 8.58
C LYS A 111 9.90 -22.33 8.56
N ARG A 112 10.59 -22.65 7.46
CA ARG A 112 11.44 -23.85 7.38
C ARG A 112 12.57 -23.85 8.41
N LEU A 113 13.23 -22.71 8.59
CA LEU A 113 14.25 -22.57 9.64
C LEU A 113 13.69 -22.78 11.05
N THR A 114 12.47 -22.31 11.29
CA THR A 114 11.77 -22.54 12.58
C THR A 114 11.47 -24.02 12.81
N GLU A 115 10.97 -24.73 11.79
CA GLU A 115 10.74 -26.18 11.85
C GLU A 115 12.04 -26.97 12.12
N GLU A 116 13.17 -26.45 11.65
CA GLU A 116 14.51 -27.01 11.84
C GLU A 116 15.21 -26.52 13.14
N GLY A 117 14.47 -25.82 14.02
CA GLY A 117 14.89 -25.48 15.38
C GLY A 117 15.46 -24.07 15.57
N PHE A 118 15.38 -23.19 14.55
CA PHE A 118 15.83 -21.79 14.63
C PHE A 118 14.62 -20.84 14.60
N PRO A 119 14.18 -20.30 15.76
CA PRO A 119 13.01 -19.44 15.82
C PRO A 119 13.19 -18.21 14.94
N CYS A 120 12.28 -18.03 14.00
CA CYS A 120 12.26 -16.87 13.11
C CYS A 120 11.01 -16.01 13.33
N ILE A 121 11.17 -14.69 13.24
CA ILE A 121 10.06 -13.74 13.16
C ILE A 121 10.10 -13.03 11.79
N GLY A 122 8.96 -13.02 11.10
CA GLY A 122 8.78 -12.35 9.81
C GLY A 122 8.23 -10.92 9.95
N LEU A 123 8.80 -9.97 9.22
CA LEU A 123 8.28 -8.60 9.06
C LEU A 123 7.91 -8.33 7.60
N PRO A 124 6.76 -7.70 7.31
CA PRO A 124 6.24 -7.60 5.95
C PRO A 124 6.89 -6.45 5.21
N GLY A 125 7.93 -6.74 4.43
CA GLY A 125 8.67 -5.78 3.60
C GLY A 125 8.34 -5.94 2.13
N THR A 126 7.33 -5.21 1.65
CA THR A 126 6.90 -5.19 0.23
C THR A 126 6.11 -3.92 -0.06
N ILE A 127 6.20 -3.42 -1.29
CA ILE A 127 5.36 -2.29 -1.77
C ILE A 127 3.98 -2.75 -2.25
N ASP A 128 3.80 -4.05 -2.50
CA ASP A 128 2.63 -4.60 -3.17
C ASP A 128 1.40 -4.69 -2.24
N ASN A 129 1.60 -4.57 -0.91
CA ASN A 129 0.58 -4.75 0.12
C ASN A 129 -0.22 -6.06 0.01
N ASP A 130 0.46 -7.13 -0.37
CA ASP A 130 -0.13 -8.43 -0.67
C ASP A 130 0.02 -9.48 0.44
N VAL A 131 0.77 -9.17 1.50
CA VAL A 131 0.98 -10.07 2.65
C VAL A 131 -0.30 -10.15 3.49
N ALA A 132 -0.82 -11.35 3.68
CA ALA A 132 -2.00 -11.59 4.50
C ALA A 132 -1.72 -11.42 6.01
N GLY A 133 -2.77 -11.09 6.78
CA GLY A 133 -2.67 -10.88 8.24
C GLY A 133 -2.14 -9.50 8.66
N THR A 134 -1.96 -8.57 7.72
CA THR A 134 -1.62 -7.16 7.98
C THR A 134 -2.43 -6.24 7.06
N ASP A 135 -2.85 -5.09 7.58
CA ASP A 135 -3.56 -4.06 6.81
C ASP A 135 -2.60 -3.32 5.85
N TYR A 136 -1.35 -3.17 6.30
CA TYR A 136 -0.28 -2.45 5.59
C TYR A 136 1.06 -3.19 5.69
N THR A 137 1.83 -3.15 4.61
CA THR A 137 3.22 -3.64 4.53
C THR A 137 4.21 -2.48 4.51
N ILE A 138 5.43 -2.73 5.00
CA ILE A 138 6.50 -1.72 5.04
C ILE A 138 6.91 -1.36 3.62
N GLY A 139 6.70 -0.09 3.25
CA GLY A 139 7.04 0.50 1.96
C GLY A 139 5.83 0.78 1.07
N TYR A 140 4.65 0.29 1.42
CA TYR A 140 3.42 0.55 0.67
C TYR A 140 3.12 2.04 0.54
N PHE A 141 3.18 2.80 1.65
CA PHE A 141 2.84 4.23 1.63
C PHE A 141 3.89 5.06 0.89
N THR A 142 5.17 4.69 0.96
CA THR A 142 6.22 5.35 0.19
C THR A 142 6.06 5.12 -1.31
N ALA A 143 5.72 3.89 -1.71
CA ALA A 143 5.38 3.61 -3.10
C ALA A 143 4.16 4.41 -3.55
N LEU A 144 3.11 4.49 -2.71
CA LEU A 144 1.90 5.26 -2.99
C LEU A 144 2.21 6.74 -3.22
N GLU A 145 3.01 7.38 -2.36
CA GLU A 145 3.41 8.78 -2.56
C GLU A 145 4.16 8.97 -3.90
N THR A 146 5.05 8.04 -4.25
CA THR A 146 5.79 8.10 -5.52
C THR A 146 4.87 7.99 -6.74
N VAL A 147 3.87 7.09 -6.67
CA VAL A 147 2.87 6.94 -7.74
C VAL A 147 2.01 8.20 -7.87
N VAL A 148 1.54 8.74 -6.75
CA VAL A 148 0.74 9.97 -6.74
C VAL A 148 1.53 11.15 -7.30
N GLU A 149 2.80 11.30 -6.91
CA GLU A 149 3.68 12.34 -7.47
C GLU A 149 3.82 12.21 -8.99
N ALA A 150 3.97 10.99 -9.50
CA ALA A 150 4.05 10.76 -10.94
C ALA A 150 2.73 11.09 -11.66
N ILE A 151 1.59 10.70 -11.08
CA ILE A 151 0.26 11.02 -11.62
C ILE A 151 0.05 12.53 -11.68
N ASP A 152 0.42 13.27 -10.64
CA ASP A 152 0.29 14.73 -10.60
C ASP A 152 1.11 15.39 -11.71
N ARG A 153 2.37 14.96 -11.90
CA ARG A 153 3.23 15.44 -12.99
C ARG A 153 2.65 15.12 -14.37
N LEU A 154 2.06 13.95 -14.54
CA LEU A 154 1.39 13.55 -15.79
C LEU A 154 0.11 14.34 -16.03
N ARG A 155 -0.60 14.76 -14.97
CA ARG A 155 -1.84 15.54 -15.07
C ARG A 155 -1.60 16.93 -15.66
N ASP A 156 -0.51 17.60 -15.30
CA ASP A 156 -0.18 18.93 -15.80
C ASP A 156 0.04 18.95 -17.32
N THR A 157 0.81 17.99 -17.84
CA THR A 157 1.07 17.87 -19.28
C THR A 157 -0.17 17.35 -20.03
N SER A 158 -0.94 16.43 -19.43
CA SER A 158 -2.15 15.89 -20.05
C SER A 158 -3.23 16.96 -20.21
N SER A 159 -3.39 17.83 -19.20
CA SER A 159 -4.35 18.95 -19.23
C SER A 159 -4.01 19.98 -20.31
N SER A 160 -2.72 20.24 -20.52
CA SER A 160 -2.23 21.23 -21.49
C SER A 160 -2.44 20.81 -22.94
N HIS A 161 -2.33 19.50 -23.23
CA HIS A 161 -2.42 18.95 -24.59
C HIS A 161 -3.69 18.13 -24.85
N GLN A 162 -4.63 18.10 -23.91
CA GLN A 162 -5.87 17.34 -24.00
C GLN A 162 -5.65 15.83 -24.28
N ARG A 163 -4.67 15.24 -23.60
CA ARG A 163 -4.21 13.87 -23.83
C ARG A 163 -4.86 12.85 -22.89
N ILE A 164 -4.76 11.59 -23.27
CA ILE A 164 -5.05 10.46 -22.40
C ILE A 164 -3.72 9.87 -21.94
N SER A 165 -3.55 9.72 -20.63
CA SER A 165 -2.36 9.12 -20.04
C SER A 165 -2.73 7.79 -19.40
N ILE A 166 -2.04 6.72 -19.77
CA ILE A 166 -2.13 5.41 -19.11
C ILE A 166 -0.92 5.29 -18.20
N VAL A 167 -1.15 5.00 -16.93
CA VAL A 167 -0.10 4.88 -15.90
C VAL A 167 -0.10 3.45 -15.38
N GLU A 168 0.97 2.72 -15.68
CA GLU A 168 1.17 1.37 -15.17
C GLU A 168 1.85 1.42 -13.79
N VAL A 169 1.15 0.86 -12.81
CA VAL A 169 1.48 0.88 -11.39
C VAL A 169 1.87 -0.54 -10.96
N MET A 170 2.90 -0.65 -10.11
CA MET A 170 3.32 -1.93 -9.56
C MET A 170 2.30 -2.50 -8.56
N GLY A 171 2.45 -3.76 -8.22
CA GLY A 171 1.57 -4.48 -7.29
C GLY A 171 1.32 -5.92 -7.68
N ARG A 172 1.86 -6.36 -8.83
CA ARG A 172 1.70 -7.69 -9.42
C ARG A 172 0.24 -8.16 -9.50
N TYR A 173 -0.24 -8.87 -8.48
CA TYR A 173 -1.61 -9.40 -8.39
C TYR A 173 -2.45 -8.70 -7.30
N CYS A 174 -1.98 -7.54 -6.81
CA CYS A 174 -2.65 -6.70 -5.83
C CYS A 174 -2.94 -5.32 -6.44
N GLY A 175 -4.23 -4.96 -6.49
CA GLY A 175 -4.69 -3.66 -6.95
C GLY A 175 -4.68 -2.57 -5.89
N ASP A 176 -4.23 -2.83 -4.65
CA ASP A 176 -4.29 -1.87 -3.54
C ASP A 176 -3.54 -0.57 -3.84
N LEU A 177 -2.36 -0.66 -4.45
CA LEU A 177 -1.55 0.50 -4.80
C LEU A 177 -2.23 1.32 -5.91
N THR A 178 -2.67 0.65 -6.97
CA THR A 178 -3.39 1.26 -8.09
C THR A 178 -4.70 1.93 -7.65
N LEU A 179 -5.48 1.27 -6.79
CA LEU A 179 -6.76 1.78 -6.29
C LEU A 179 -6.56 3.01 -5.40
N ALA A 180 -5.63 2.95 -4.45
CA ALA A 180 -5.32 4.09 -3.58
C ALA A 180 -4.76 5.26 -4.38
N ALA A 181 -3.82 5.00 -5.30
CA ALA A 181 -3.25 6.03 -6.16
C ALA A 181 -4.29 6.68 -7.06
N ALA A 182 -5.24 5.91 -7.59
CA ALA A 182 -6.31 6.45 -8.42
C ALA A 182 -7.26 7.37 -7.65
N ILE A 183 -7.58 7.03 -6.40
CA ILE A 183 -8.39 7.89 -5.53
C ILE A 183 -7.62 9.17 -5.18
N ALA A 184 -6.37 9.02 -4.74
CA ALA A 184 -5.53 10.15 -4.31
C ALA A 184 -5.20 11.10 -5.47
N GLY A 185 -4.85 10.55 -6.63
CA GLY A 185 -4.52 11.31 -7.84
C GLY A 185 -5.74 11.74 -8.65
N GLY A 186 -6.96 11.34 -8.27
CA GLY A 186 -8.19 11.68 -8.99
C GLY A 186 -8.20 11.18 -10.43
N CYS A 187 -7.72 9.95 -10.68
CA CYS A 187 -7.75 9.33 -12.00
C CYS A 187 -9.19 9.24 -12.51
N GLU A 188 -9.39 9.04 -13.81
CA GLU A 188 -10.72 8.91 -14.39
C GLU A 188 -11.15 7.46 -14.53
N PHE A 189 -10.18 6.56 -14.72
CA PHE A 189 -10.40 5.13 -14.91
C PHE A 189 -9.38 4.31 -14.12
N ILE A 190 -9.83 3.14 -13.66
CA ILE A 190 -9.04 2.24 -12.81
C ILE A 190 -9.18 0.83 -13.35
N VAL A 191 -8.06 0.15 -13.55
CA VAL A 191 -8.02 -1.25 -13.98
C VAL A 191 -7.23 -2.06 -12.95
N LEU A 192 -7.92 -2.98 -12.28
CA LEU A 192 -7.42 -3.76 -11.16
C LEU A 192 -7.47 -5.26 -11.48
N PRO A 193 -6.55 -6.08 -10.97
CA PRO A 193 -6.57 -7.53 -11.20
C PRO A 193 -7.75 -8.23 -10.54
N GLU A 194 -8.36 -7.64 -9.50
CA GLU A 194 -9.52 -8.19 -8.80
C GLU A 194 -10.85 -7.98 -9.53
N ILE A 195 -10.86 -7.20 -10.62
CA ILE A 195 -12.06 -6.87 -11.39
C ILE A 195 -11.87 -7.33 -12.83
N GLU A 196 -12.92 -7.90 -13.42
CA GLU A 196 -12.90 -8.28 -14.84
C GLU A 196 -12.66 -7.05 -15.72
N PHE A 197 -11.64 -7.12 -16.57
CA PHE A 197 -11.23 -6.03 -17.46
C PHE A 197 -11.70 -6.28 -18.89
N ASN A 198 -12.45 -5.33 -19.42
CA ASN A 198 -12.88 -5.29 -20.82
C ASN A 198 -12.39 -3.98 -21.48
N ARG A 199 -11.71 -4.10 -22.62
CA ARG A 199 -11.07 -2.96 -23.31
C ARG A 199 -12.12 -2.03 -23.91
N GLU A 200 -13.19 -2.60 -24.45
CA GLU A 200 -14.28 -1.91 -25.10
C GLU A 200 -15.08 -1.07 -24.11
N ASP A 201 -15.30 -1.59 -22.89
CA ASP A 201 -15.96 -0.86 -21.81
C ASP A 201 -15.14 0.38 -21.41
N LEU A 202 -13.82 0.22 -21.22
CA LEU A 202 -12.92 1.34 -20.92
C LEU A 202 -12.99 2.43 -22.01
N VAL A 203 -12.92 2.04 -23.28
CA VAL A 203 -13.03 2.98 -24.41
C VAL A 203 -14.37 3.71 -24.41
N CYS A 204 -15.47 3.01 -24.15
CA CYS A 204 -16.80 3.60 -24.08
C CYS A 204 -16.90 4.65 -22.97
N GLU A 205 -16.35 4.35 -21.79
CA GLU A 205 -16.37 5.32 -20.68
C GLU A 205 -15.46 6.53 -20.95
N ILE A 206 -14.29 6.34 -21.58
CA ILE A 206 -13.43 7.44 -22.03
C ILE A 206 -14.18 8.34 -23.00
N LYS A 207 -14.83 7.78 -24.03
CA LYS A 207 -15.64 8.54 -25.00
C LYS A 207 -16.75 9.33 -24.30
N ALA A 208 -17.42 8.74 -23.31
CA ALA A 208 -18.44 9.42 -22.52
C ALA A 208 -17.86 10.57 -21.66
N GLY A 209 -16.66 10.40 -21.09
CA GLY A 209 -15.95 11.45 -20.37
C GLY A 209 -15.58 12.63 -21.27
N ILE A 210 -15.09 12.35 -22.49
CA ILE A 210 -14.77 13.36 -23.50
C ILE A 210 -16.03 14.13 -23.91
N ALA A 211 -17.15 13.43 -24.16
CA ALA A 211 -18.42 14.05 -24.53
C ALA A 211 -18.97 14.97 -23.42
N LYS A 212 -18.67 14.69 -22.14
CA LYS A 212 -19.00 15.56 -20.99
C LYS A 212 -18.05 16.76 -20.82
N GLY A 213 -17.07 16.93 -21.72
CA GLY A 213 -16.15 18.06 -21.73
C GLY A 213 -14.83 17.85 -20.97
N LYS A 214 -14.48 16.61 -20.57
CA LYS A 214 -13.17 16.34 -19.97
C LYS A 214 -12.05 16.63 -20.97
N LYS A 215 -11.11 17.50 -20.57
CA LYS A 215 -9.97 17.88 -21.41
C LYS A 215 -8.91 16.80 -21.46
N HIS A 216 -8.66 16.10 -20.37
CA HIS A 216 -7.72 14.98 -20.28
C HIS A 216 -8.36 13.79 -19.58
N ALA A 217 -7.68 12.65 -19.61
CA ALA A 217 -8.03 11.48 -18.82
C ALA A 217 -6.76 10.74 -18.39
N ILE A 218 -6.77 10.24 -17.16
CA ILE A 218 -5.72 9.40 -16.59
C ILE A 218 -6.35 8.04 -16.27
N VAL A 219 -5.73 6.99 -16.82
CA VAL A 219 -6.08 5.60 -16.59
C VAL A 219 -5.00 5.00 -15.71
N ALA A 220 -5.33 4.61 -14.48
CA ALA A 220 -4.43 3.86 -13.61
C ALA A 220 -4.65 2.36 -13.84
N ILE A 221 -3.59 1.63 -14.19
CA ILE A 221 -3.65 0.19 -14.46
C ILE A 221 -2.58 -0.53 -13.65
N THR A 222 -2.94 -1.67 -13.08
CA THR A 222 -1.98 -2.54 -12.37
C THR A 222 -1.15 -3.32 -13.40
N GLU A 223 0.13 -3.52 -13.12
CA GLU A 223 1.03 -4.30 -13.96
C GLU A 223 0.50 -5.72 -14.25
N HIS A 224 0.96 -6.32 -15.35
CA HIS A 224 0.61 -7.68 -15.80
C HIS A 224 -0.86 -7.94 -16.20
N ILE A 225 -1.72 -6.91 -16.31
CA ILE A 225 -3.08 -7.08 -16.82
C ILE A 225 -3.11 -7.15 -18.35
N CYS A 226 -2.45 -6.20 -19.03
CA CYS A 226 -2.34 -6.17 -20.49
C CYS A 226 -1.12 -5.38 -20.94
N ASP A 227 -0.76 -5.50 -22.23
CA ASP A 227 0.20 -4.60 -22.87
C ASP A 227 -0.38 -3.18 -22.97
N ILE A 228 0.22 -2.23 -22.25
CA ILE A 228 -0.24 -0.85 -22.20
C ILE A 228 0.04 -0.05 -23.47
N ASP A 229 1.04 -0.43 -24.28
CA ASP A 229 1.35 0.22 -25.55
C ASP A 229 0.35 -0.21 -26.64
N GLU A 230 -0.09 -1.46 -26.59
CA GLU A 230 -1.25 -1.92 -27.36
C GLU A 230 -2.54 -1.21 -26.94
N LEU A 231 -2.78 -1.09 -25.63
CA LEU A 231 -3.96 -0.41 -25.12
C LEU A 231 -3.97 1.08 -25.50
N ALA A 232 -2.83 1.76 -25.43
CA ALA A 232 -2.68 3.16 -25.84
C ALA A 232 -3.00 3.34 -27.34
N ARG A 233 -2.46 2.47 -28.21
CA ARG A 233 -2.76 2.50 -29.65
C ARG A 233 -4.25 2.27 -29.93
N HIS A 234 -4.87 1.33 -29.22
CA HIS A 234 -6.28 1.04 -29.37
C HIS A 234 -7.17 2.22 -28.94
N ILE A 235 -6.89 2.82 -27.78
CA ILE A 235 -7.62 4.00 -27.30
C ILE A 235 -7.43 5.19 -28.25
N GLU A 236 -6.23 5.41 -28.77
CA GLU A 236 -5.94 6.51 -29.72
C GLU A 236 -6.72 6.34 -31.03
N GLN A 237 -6.79 5.12 -31.58
CA GLN A 237 -7.57 4.82 -32.78
C GLN A 237 -9.07 5.09 -32.58
N GLU A 238 -9.61 4.66 -31.44
CA GLU A 238 -11.04 4.73 -31.14
C GLU A 238 -11.51 6.13 -30.73
N THR A 239 -10.68 6.87 -29.99
CA THR A 239 -11.04 8.18 -29.42
C THR A 239 -10.51 9.35 -30.24
N LYS A 240 -9.56 9.11 -31.15
CA LYS A 240 -8.80 10.14 -31.90
C LYS A 240 -8.09 11.14 -31.00
N ARG A 241 -7.84 10.79 -29.73
CA ARG A 241 -7.00 11.57 -28.81
C ARG A 241 -5.66 10.89 -28.64
N GLU A 242 -4.60 11.69 -28.74
CA GLU A 242 -3.23 11.25 -28.48
C GLU A 242 -3.14 10.59 -27.11
N THR A 243 -2.72 9.32 -27.09
CA THR A 243 -2.67 8.51 -25.88
C THR A 243 -1.22 8.13 -25.59
N ARG A 244 -0.80 8.27 -24.34
CA ARG A 244 0.58 7.97 -23.92
C ARG A 244 0.56 6.99 -22.76
N ALA A 245 1.29 5.90 -22.92
CA ALA A 245 1.55 4.94 -21.86
C ALA A 245 2.82 5.34 -21.09
N THR A 246 2.76 5.24 -19.77
CA THR A 246 3.89 5.50 -18.87
C THR A 246 4.01 4.33 -17.89
N VAL A 247 5.10 3.57 -18.01
CA VAL A 247 5.50 2.58 -17.01
C VAL A 247 6.31 3.28 -15.94
N LEU A 248 5.79 3.34 -14.71
CA LEU A 248 6.55 3.93 -13.60
C LEU A 248 7.76 3.05 -13.23
N GLY A 249 7.56 1.73 -13.22
CA GLY A 249 8.62 0.76 -12.92
C GLY A 249 9.25 0.98 -11.55
N HIS A 250 10.57 0.81 -11.46
CA HIS A 250 11.30 0.71 -10.19
C HIS A 250 11.42 2.02 -9.40
N ILE A 251 11.00 3.17 -9.93
CA ILE A 251 10.97 4.40 -9.13
C ILE A 251 10.08 4.23 -7.89
N GLN A 252 9.05 3.38 -7.99
CA GLN A 252 8.11 3.03 -6.91
C GLN A 252 8.75 2.26 -5.74
N ARG A 253 9.92 1.64 -5.95
CA ARG A 253 10.67 0.89 -4.92
C ARG A 253 11.74 1.74 -4.24
N GLY A 254 12.17 2.81 -4.90
CA GLY A 254 13.20 3.72 -4.42
C GLY A 254 12.67 4.81 -3.50
N GLY A 255 13.56 5.73 -3.13
CA GLY A 255 13.21 6.90 -2.34
C GLY A 255 13.34 6.69 -0.82
N SER A 256 13.38 7.81 -0.10
CA SER A 256 13.37 7.79 1.36
C SER A 256 11.99 7.34 1.85
N PRO A 257 11.90 6.45 2.85
CA PRO A 257 10.62 6.07 3.42
C PRO A 257 9.87 7.27 3.98
N VAL A 258 8.55 7.27 3.80
CA VAL A 258 7.64 8.28 4.36
C VAL A 258 7.48 8.11 5.86
N ALA A 259 6.91 9.11 6.54
CA ALA A 259 6.79 9.09 7.99
C ALA A 259 6.07 7.83 8.50
N TYR A 260 5.00 7.41 7.83
CA TYR A 260 4.25 6.22 8.21
C TYR A 260 5.10 4.95 8.14
N ASP A 261 5.79 4.70 7.03
CA ASP A 261 6.66 3.52 6.86
C ASP A 261 7.81 3.51 7.87
N ARG A 262 8.39 4.67 8.20
CA ARG A 262 9.44 4.77 9.24
C ARG A 262 8.91 4.35 10.62
N ILE A 263 7.72 4.82 10.99
CA ILE A 263 7.08 4.54 12.27
C ILE A 263 6.65 3.07 12.33
N LEU A 264 5.98 2.59 11.29
CA LEU A 264 5.51 1.22 11.15
C LEU A 264 6.68 0.23 11.27
N ALA A 265 7.71 0.41 10.45
CA ALA A 265 8.89 -0.45 10.43
C ALA A 265 9.63 -0.45 11.78
N SER A 266 9.76 0.72 12.43
CA SER A 266 10.40 0.81 13.75
C SER A 266 9.61 0.07 14.82
N ARG A 267 8.27 0.21 14.83
CA ARG A 267 7.38 -0.49 15.78
C ARG A 267 7.40 -2.00 15.55
N MET A 268 7.31 -2.44 14.30
CA MET A 268 7.38 -3.85 13.94
C MET A 268 8.73 -4.47 14.31
N GLY A 269 9.83 -3.76 14.07
CA GLY A 269 11.17 -4.20 14.46
C GLY A 269 11.36 -4.38 15.97
N ALA A 270 10.82 -3.45 16.77
CA ALA A 270 10.84 -3.58 18.24
C ALA A 270 9.96 -4.75 18.71
N TYR A 271 8.75 -4.85 18.19
CA TYR A 271 7.81 -5.91 18.54
C TYR A 271 8.33 -7.31 18.17
N ALA A 272 9.10 -7.45 17.08
CA ALA A 272 9.74 -8.71 16.74
C ALA A 272 10.71 -9.20 17.83
N ILE A 273 11.44 -8.28 18.48
CA ILE A 273 12.34 -8.63 19.58
C ILE A 273 11.54 -9.07 20.81
N GLU A 274 10.47 -8.36 21.13
CA GLU A 274 9.57 -8.73 22.23
C GLU A 274 9.02 -10.16 22.03
N LEU A 275 8.59 -10.52 20.82
CA LEU A 275 8.10 -11.86 20.50
C LEU A 275 9.17 -12.94 20.67
N LEU A 276 10.40 -12.69 20.21
CA LEU A 276 11.52 -13.62 20.40
C LEU A 276 11.80 -13.85 21.90
N LEU A 277 11.83 -12.78 22.69
CA LEU A 277 12.06 -12.85 24.14
C LEU A 277 10.94 -13.56 24.90
N GLN A 278 9.71 -13.48 24.41
CA GLN A 278 8.56 -14.24 24.92
C GLN A 278 8.60 -15.72 24.52
N GLY A 279 9.57 -16.14 23.69
CA GLY A 279 9.75 -17.53 23.27
C GLY A 279 8.95 -17.92 22.03
N TYR A 280 8.35 -16.96 21.32
CA TYR A 280 7.69 -17.24 20.06
C TYR A 280 8.70 -17.46 18.93
N GLY A 281 8.35 -18.34 18.00
CA GLY A 281 9.05 -18.57 16.74
C GLY A 281 8.05 -18.96 15.65
N GLY A 282 8.41 -18.76 14.38
CA GLY A 282 7.52 -19.06 13.25
C GLY A 282 6.34 -18.10 13.15
N ARG A 283 6.50 -16.86 13.63
CA ARG A 283 5.43 -15.84 13.62
C ARG A 283 5.73 -14.76 12.60
N CYS A 284 4.69 -14.20 12.00
CA CYS A 284 4.78 -12.97 11.22
C CYS A 284 4.11 -11.83 11.98
N VAL A 285 4.74 -10.66 11.97
CA VAL A 285 4.18 -9.43 12.55
C VAL A 285 3.27 -8.77 11.53
N GLY A 286 2.15 -8.21 12.00
CA GLY A 286 1.25 -7.40 11.20
C GLY A 286 0.73 -6.20 11.97
N ILE A 287 0.05 -5.30 11.27
CA ILE A 287 -0.78 -4.27 11.86
C ILE A 287 -2.23 -4.53 11.45
N GLN A 288 -3.15 -4.62 12.41
CA GLN A 288 -4.58 -4.80 12.14
C GLN A 288 -5.38 -3.83 13.01
N ASN A 289 -6.19 -2.99 12.37
CA ASN A 289 -6.98 -1.96 13.05
C ASN A 289 -6.12 -1.11 14.01
N GLU A 290 -4.98 -0.61 13.51
CA GLU A 290 -3.98 0.19 14.26
C GLU A 290 -3.25 -0.52 15.41
N LYS A 291 -3.47 -1.83 15.60
CA LYS A 291 -2.83 -2.63 16.63
C LYS A 291 -1.75 -3.53 16.04
N MET A 292 -0.62 -3.64 16.73
CA MET A 292 0.40 -4.63 16.39
C MET A 292 -0.12 -6.02 16.75
N VAL A 293 -0.05 -6.94 15.81
CA VAL A 293 -0.51 -8.32 15.94
C VAL A 293 0.58 -9.26 15.46
N HIS A 294 0.45 -10.55 15.79
CA HIS A 294 1.32 -11.58 15.25
C HIS A 294 0.52 -12.84 14.96
N HIS A 295 0.79 -13.45 13.82
CA HIS A 295 0.12 -14.67 13.37
C HIS A 295 1.12 -15.77 13.12
N ASP A 296 0.66 -17.01 13.08
CA ASP A 296 1.51 -18.10 12.61
C ASP A 296 1.80 -17.90 11.13
N ILE A 297 3.04 -18.12 10.69
CA ILE A 297 3.41 -17.90 9.28
C ILE A 297 2.57 -18.79 8.34
N ILE A 298 2.29 -20.04 8.73
CA ILE A 298 1.49 -20.97 7.93
C ILE A 298 0.06 -20.48 7.85
N ASP A 299 -0.51 -20.13 9.00
CA ASP A 299 -1.89 -19.67 9.08
C ASP A 299 -2.10 -18.38 8.26
N ALA A 300 -1.16 -17.45 8.32
CA ALA A 300 -1.20 -16.23 7.52
C ALA A 300 -1.13 -16.53 6.01
N ILE A 301 -0.29 -17.44 5.55
CA ILE A 301 -0.11 -17.71 4.12
C ILE A 301 -1.22 -18.61 3.55
N GLU A 302 -1.66 -19.63 4.29
CA GLU A 302 -2.58 -20.66 3.78
C GLU A 302 -4.05 -20.37 4.11
N ASN A 303 -4.34 -19.80 5.28
CA ASN A 303 -5.72 -19.67 5.78
C ASN A 303 -6.26 -18.24 5.75
N MET A 304 -5.38 -17.23 5.81
CA MET A 304 -5.83 -15.84 5.73
C MET A 304 -5.94 -15.41 4.28
N LYS A 305 -7.10 -14.89 3.91
CA LYS A 305 -7.31 -14.25 2.61
C LYS A 305 -7.14 -12.75 2.74
N ARG A 306 -6.48 -12.14 1.76
CA ARG A 306 -6.46 -10.69 1.62
C ARG A 306 -7.88 -10.19 1.33
N PRO A 307 -8.43 -9.27 2.16
CA PRO A 307 -9.72 -8.66 1.84
C PRO A 307 -9.55 -7.65 0.72
N PHE A 308 -10.41 -7.71 -0.29
CA PHE A 308 -10.48 -6.67 -1.31
C PHE A 308 -11.14 -5.40 -0.73
N LYS A 309 -10.53 -4.23 -0.96
CA LYS A 309 -11.02 -2.92 -0.48
C LYS A 309 -12.18 -2.40 -1.33
N GLY A 310 -13.29 -3.14 -1.34
CA GLY A 310 -14.47 -2.83 -2.16
C GLY A 310 -15.12 -1.49 -1.82
N ASP A 311 -15.05 -1.06 -0.57
CA ASP A 311 -15.52 0.26 -0.13
C ASP A 311 -14.72 1.41 -0.76
N TRP A 312 -13.41 1.22 -0.97
CA TRP A 312 -12.56 2.19 -1.67
C TRP A 312 -12.90 2.22 -3.15
N LEU A 313 -13.16 1.06 -3.76
CA LEU A 313 -13.62 1.02 -5.15
C LEU A 313 -14.96 1.74 -5.32
N GLU A 314 -15.91 1.57 -4.41
CA GLU A 314 -17.17 2.31 -4.46
C GLU A 314 -16.98 3.82 -4.22
N THR A 315 -15.99 4.19 -3.41
CA THR A 315 -15.58 5.59 -3.23
C THR A 315 -14.97 6.15 -4.52
N ALA A 316 -14.08 5.41 -5.17
CA ALA A 316 -13.55 5.75 -6.48
C ALA A 316 -14.70 5.88 -7.50
N LYS A 317 -15.64 4.96 -7.56
CA LYS A 317 -16.79 5.07 -8.47
C LYS A 317 -17.65 6.32 -8.25
N LYS A 318 -17.64 6.93 -7.07
CA LYS A 318 -18.36 8.18 -6.76
C LYS A 318 -17.53 9.43 -7.00
N THR A 319 -16.22 9.35 -6.80
CA THR A 319 -15.29 10.49 -6.83
C THR A 319 -14.54 10.61 -8.17
N VAL A 320 -14.24 9.48 -8.79
CA VAL A 320 -13.45 9.29 -10.01
C VAL A 320 -14.36 9.01 -11.22
N LEU A 321 -15.28 8.04 -11.11
CA LEU A 321 -16.22 7.72 -12.19
C LEU A 321 -17.47 8.60 -12.08
N ILE A 322 -17.84 9.23 -13.19
CA ILE A 322 -19.09 9.99 -13.23
C ILE A 322 -20.23 8.97 -13.22
N ARG A 323 -21.11 9.04 -12.22
CA ARG A 323 -22.41 8.34 -12.20
C ARG A 323 -22.97 8.23 -13.62
N ARG A 324 -23.32 7.02 -14.06
CA ARG A 324 -24.36 6.86 -15.08
C ARG A 324 -25.56 7.66 -14.55
N SER A 325 -25.94 8.74 -15.25
CA SER A 325 -27.29 9.26 -15.10
C SER A 325 -28.24 8.08 -15.31
N PRO A 326 -29.32 7.91 -14.53
CA PRO A 326 -30.28 6.86 -14.81
C PRO A 326 -30.79 7.03 -16.25
N PRO A 327 -31.15 5.93 -16.95
CA PRO A 327 -31.73 6.06 -18.28
C PRO A 327 -32.97 6.95 -18.18
N HIS A 328 -33.01 8.01 -18.98
CA HIS A 328 -34.24 8.71 -19.27
C HIS A 328 -35.11 7.77 -20.10
N ASP A 329 -35.96 7.01 -19.42
CA ASP A 329 -37.27 6.64 -19.94
C ASP A 329 -38.13 6.20 -18.74
N ASP A 330 -39.15 6.97 -18.39
CA ASP A 330 -40.46 6.58 -18.86
C ASP A 330 -41.53 7.63 -18.55
N SER A 331 -42.21 7.97 -19.63
CA SER A 331 -43.60 8.35 -19.67
C SER A 331 -44.49 7.48 -18.75
N LEU A 332 -44.78 7.97 -17.55
CA LEU A 332 -45.96 7.54 -16.80
C LEU A 332 -46.88 8.73 -16.59
N ARG A 333 -47.91 8.72 -17.44
CA ARG A 333 -49.15 9.48 -17.34
C ARG A 333 -49.62 9.54 -15.88
N PHE A 334 -49.53 10.71 -15.27
CA PHE A 334 -50.59 11.18 -14.40
C PHE A 334 -51.33 12.30 -15.13
N THR A 335 -52.32 11.87 -15.91
CA THR A 335 -53.45 12.70 -16.31
C THR A 335 -54.17 13.19 -15.06
N GLY A 336 -54.22 14.48 -14.86
CA GLY A 336 -54.96 15.11 -13.77
C GLY A 336 -54.88 16.61 -13.90
N ALA A 337 -55.80 17.16 -14.70
CA ALA A 337 -56.06 18.57 -14.93
C ALA A 337 -55.75 19.49 -13.74
N PHE A 338 -55.19 20.67 -14.00
CA PHE A 338 -55.96 21.91 -13.89
C PHE A 338 -55.24 23.08 -14.56
N LEU A 339 -56.01 23.76 -15.40
CA LEU A 339 -55.66 24.98 -16.11
C LEU A 339 -55.32 26.13 -15.14
N CYS A 340 -54.36 26.93 -15.60
CA CYS A 340 -54.45 28.39 -15.71
C CYS A 340 -55.68 29.06 -15.06
N LEU A 341 -55.45 29.88 -14.03
CA LEU A 341 -56.28 31.06 -13.80
C LEU A 341 -55.48 32.12 -13.02
N SER A 342 -55.31 33.24 -13.70
CA SER A 342 -54.85 34.53 -13.22
C SER A 342 -55.82 35.17 -12.23
N ALA A 343 -55.25 35.96 -11.32
CA ALA A 343 -55.78 37.18 -10.72
C ALA A 343 -56.88 37.12 -9.64
N THR A 344 -56.70 38.04 -8.67
CA THR A 344 -57.70 38.69 -7.80
C THR A 344 -58.34 37.88 -6.66
N TYR A 345 -57.92 38.10 -5.40
CA TYR A 345 -58.62 38.99 -4.43
C TYR A 345 -58.02 38.94 -3.01
N SER A 346 -57.69 40.14 -2.53
CA SER A 346 -57.55 40.67 -1.16
C SER A 346 -58.04 39.89 0.08
N ARG A 347 -57.21 39.85 1.14
CA ARG A 347 -57.47 40.25 2.56
C ARG A 347 -56.27 39.81 3.44
N ILE A 348 -55.40 40.72 3.91
CA ILE A 348 -55.42 41.41 5.22
C ILE A 348 -55.53 40.38 6.36
N ILE A 349 -54.50 40.12 7.19
CA ILE A 349 -54.12 40.86 8.42
C ILE A 349 -52.60 40.67 8.74
N TYR A 350 -51.97 41.72 9.27
CA TYR A 350 -50.56 41.91 9.66
C TYR A 350 -50.11 41.20 10.98
N PRO A 351 -48.80 41.19 11.31
CA PRO A 351 -48.09 40.38 12.31
C PRO A 351 -47.66 41.14 13.59
N LYS A 352 -47.06 40.46 14.59
CA LYS A 352 -46.18 41.07 15.62
C LYS A 352 -45.04 40.08 16.01
N ILE A 353 -43.75 40.34 15.72
CA ILE A 353 -42.72 41.12 16.46
C ILE A 353 -42.33 40.40 17.80
N PHE A 354 -41.08 40.00 18.10
CA PHE A 354 -39.98 40.84 18.63
C PHE A 354 -38.60 40.14 18.70
N TYR A 355 -37.57 40.98 18.49
CA TYR A 355 -36.10 40.96 18.72
C TYR A 355 -35.65 40.38 20.09
N SER A 356 -34.39 40.18 20.50
CA SER A 356 -33.00 40.19 19.99
C SER A 356 -32.08 40.48 21.20
N LEU A 357 -30.89 39.87 21.23
CA LEU A 357 -29.65 40.28 21.89
C LEU A 357 -29.60 40.62 23.41
N ILE A 358 -28.74 39.84 24.08
CA ILE A 358 -28.21 40.05 25.43
C ILE A 358 -27.05 41.05 25.38
N ALA A 359 -27.12 42.12 26.17
CA ALA A 359 -26.00 43.01 26.51
C ALA A 359 -25.83 43.07 28.03
N GLY A 360 -24.56 43.13 28.46
CA GLY A 360 -24.11 42.88 29.82
C GLY A 360 -24.31 43.98 30.86
N LYS A 361 -24.01 43.57 32.11
CA LYS A 361 -23.50 44.30 33.29
C LYS A 361 -24.02 45.73 33.52
N VAL A 362 -24.61 45.98 34.70
CA VAL A 362 -24.08 46.93 35.71
C VAL A 362 -24.72 46.64 37.08
N SER A 363 -23.91 46.86 38.11
CA SER A 363 -24.10 46.77 39.56
C SER A 363 -25.23 47.59 40.18
N GLY A 364 -25.65 47.22 41.39
CA GLY A 364 -26.10 48.19 42.39
C GLY A 364 -27.05 47.65 43.46
N ARG A 365 -26.56 47.60 44.70
CA ARG A 365 -27.23 47.64 46.03
C ARG A 365 -28.68 48.19 45.99
N LEU A 366 -29.65 47.70 46.75
CA LEU A 366 -29.69 47.31 48.17
C LEU A 366 -30.92 46.42 48.39
#